data_AF-A0A7Y5W9Z4-F1
#
_entry.id   AF-A0A7Y5W9Z4-F1
#
_cell.length_a   1.000
_cell.length_b   1.000
_cell.length_c   1.000
_cell.angle_alpha   90.00
_cell.angle_beta   90.00
_cell.angle_gamma   90.00
#
_symmetry.space_group_name_H-M   'P 1'
#
loop_
_entity.id
_entity.type
_entity.pdbx_description
1 polymer ?
#
loop_
_entity_poly.entity_id
_entity_poly.type
_entity_poly.pdbx_seq_one_letter_code
_entity_poly.pdbx_strand_id
1 'polypeptide(L)'
;MPRARLFLGLVFALLVCQPASHAQNSSLPSPAIALFQDYPKPDVGLPFADYTQAWPARWRRESSTIQGEIIPFAGPNQRPQSSRTFRPIPSDAPELTAPIEALRKAVGAEAGVLFRGERDNAFVYEVMTAPQGREVPRSRRHDAALDFMFVSGTPADGGINDVVEIERTWFSLFEPIAPEEGERQEARAVVLLMPGLFGSPGGTLDLLASRLRRQGYAVLRMQAQPSRFTERARFVVKNDNIPAAAEAIARVLSTRAAECAYAAQAAFAHLAKVRPAYASLPRIAIGFSGGAMTLPTVVAREPGPYAACVMVGGGCHFWLMNDTSNYAAMIDAIETRWVDGPPTPEDKRRLADAYLGMAPLDSFHTAAALRGRKALLIHGTLDKAVPAPLGDALWERLGRPERWEREYGHESLFMALPSDMGPMIDWLNAALSHEEP
;
A
#
# COMPACT_ATOMS: atom_id res chain seq x y z
N MET A 1 38.70 -15.81 -22.57
CA MET A 1 38.33 -15.80 -21.13
C MET A 1 36.81 -15.66 -21.00
N PRO A 2 36.08 -16.70 -20.61
CA PRO A 2 34.63 -16.62 -20.46
C PRO A 2 34.25 -16.16 -19.04
N ARG A 3 33.30 -15.22 -18.94
CA ARG A 3 32.74 -14.73 -17.67
C ARG A 3 31.72 -15.74 -17.14
N ALA A 4 32.00 -16.34 -16.00
CA ALA A 4 31.07 -17.18 -15.26
C ALA A 4 29.90 -16.33 -14.72
N ARG A 5 28.67 -16.74 -15.04
CA ARG A 5 27.44 -16.25 -14.38
C ARG A 5 27.20 -17.15 -13.16
N LEU A 6 27.28 -16.59 -11.96
CA LEU A 6 26.86 -17.27 -10.73
C LEU A 6 25.33 -17.39 -10.76
N PHE A 7 24.83 -18.62 -10.89
CA PHE A 7 23.44 -18.97 -10.62
C PHE A 7 23.34 -19.36 -9.14
N LEU A 8 22.68 -18.54 -8.33
CA LEU A 8 22.27 -18.90 -6.98
C LEU A 8 20.91 -19.63 -7.08
N GLY A 9 20.94 -20.96 -7.10
CA GLY A 9 19.74 -21.78 -7.04
C GLY A 9 19.28 -21.94 -5.59
N LEU A 10 18.13 -21.38 -5.24
CA LEU A 10 17.46 -21.62 -3.96
C LEU A 10 16.72 -22.97 -4.04
N VAL A 11 17.11 -23.94 -3.22
CA VAL A 11 16.44 -25.24 -3.10
C VAL A 11 15.24 -25.09 -2.16
N PHE A 12 14.02 -25.30 -2.68
CA PHE A 12 12.80 -25.38 -1.89
C PHE A 12 12.70 -26.74 -1.19
N ALA A 13 12.75 -26.74 0.14
CA ALA A 13 12.32 -27.89 0.94
C ALA A 13 10.83 -27.72 1.28
N LEU A 14 10.00 -28.64 0.80
CA LEU A 14 8.58 -28.76 1.17
C LEU A 14 8.48 -29.22 2.64
N LEU A 15 8.27 -28.27 3.55
CA LEU A 15 7.77 -28.57 4.89
C LEU A 15 6.24 -28.71 4.83
N VAL A 16 5.76 -29.92 5.10
CA VAL A 16 4.34 -30.19 5.35
C VAL A 16 3.99 -29.59 6.71
N CYS A 17 3.43 -28.39 6.74
CA CYS A 17 2.87 -27.79 7.96
C CYS A 17 1.60 -28.54 8.38
N GLN A 18 1.62 -29.16 9.56
CA GLN A 18 0.39 -29.62 10.21
C GLN A 18 -0.49 -28.40 10.59
N PRO A 19 -1.83 -28.53 10.56
CA PRO A 19 -2.72 -27.46 11.01
C PRO A 19 -2.49 -27.19 12.50
N ALA A 20 -2.09 -25.96 12.83
CA ALA A 20 -1.91 -25.53 14.21
C ALA A 20 -3.27 -25.52 14.91
N SER A 21 -3.41 -26.32 15.97
CA SER A 21 -4.51 -26.19 16.93
C SER A 21 -4.42 -24.82 17.61
N HIS A 22 -5.54 -24.10 17.70
CA HIS A 22 -5.63 -22.87 18.50
C HIS A 22 -5.11 -23.12 19.92
N ALA A 23 -3.99 -22.48 20.26
CA ALA A 23 -3.19 -22.81 21.44
C ALA A 23 -3.83 -22.27 22.74
N GLN A 24 -3.84 -23.14 23.75
CA GLN A 24 -4.16 -22.83 25.14
C GLN A 24 -3.00 -22.08 25.83
N ASN A 25 -3.35 -21.22 26.80
CA ASN A 25 -2.46 -20.40 27.62
C ASN A 25 -1.32 -21.20 28.30
N SER A 26 -0.07 -20.89 27.98
CA SER A 26 1.12 -21.32 28.74
C SER A 26 1.63 -20.18 29.64
N SER A 27 2.21 -20.52 30.80
CA SER A 27 2.62 -19.58 31.86
C SER A 27 4.06 -19.05 31.75
N LEU A 28 4.80 -19.38 30.67
CA LEU A 28 6.09 -18.75 30.39
C LEU A 28 5.82 -17.46 29.58
N PRO A 29 6.51 -16.34 29.86
CA PRO A 29 6.39 -15.16 29.02
C PRO A 29 6.76 -15.54 27.59
N SER A 30 5.83 -15.31 26.65
CA SER A 30 6.07 -15.61 25.23
C SER A 30 7.37 -14.91 24.78
N PRO A 31 8.21 -15.56 23.95
CA PRO A 31 9.42 -14.95 23.37
C PRO A 31 9.19 -13.54 22.79
N ALA A 32 7.97 -13.23 22.36
CA ALA A 32 7.59 -11.90 21.88
C ALA A 32 7.71 -10.79 22.94
N ILE A 33 7.44 -11.08 24.22
CA ILE A 33 7.49 -10.08 25.31
C ILE A 33 8.93 -9.56 25.51
N ALA A 34 9.93 -10.45 25.40
CA ALA A 34 11.33 -10.05 25.57
C ALA A 34 11.86 -9.23 24.38
N LEU A 35 11.37 -9.48 23.17
CA LEU A 35 11.92 -8.85 21.96
C LEU A 35 11.58 -7.35 21.86
N PHE A 36 10.43 -6.94 22.39
CA PHE A 36 9.91 -5.58 22.27
C PHE A 36 9.71 -4.87 23.61
N GLN A 37 10.33 -5.37 24.68
CA GLN A 37 10.14 -4.85 26.05
C GLN A 37 10.36 -3.32 26.15
N ASP A 38 11.35 -2.79 25.44
CA ASP A 38 11.72 -1.37 25.47
C ASP A 38 11.31 -0.62 24.18
N TYR A 39 10.43 -1.21 23.37
CA TYR A 39 10.05 -0.61 22.09
C TYR A 39 9.14 0.62 22.32
N PRO A 40 9.43 1.77 21.67
CA PRO A 40 8.60 2.97 21.82
C PRO A 40 7.19 2.73 21.23
N LYS A 41 6.16 2.85 22.07
CA LYS A 41 4.76 2.71 21.66
C LYS A 41 4.05 4.06 21.79
N PRO A 42 3.28 4.51 20.77
CA PRO A 42 2.45 5.69 20.93
C PRO A 42 1.34 5.46 21.96
N ASP A 43 0.94 6.51 22.67
CA ASP A 43 -0.23 6.47 23.55
C ASP A 43 -1.51 6.31 22.72
N VAL A 44 -2.10 5.11 22.74
CA VAL A 44 -3.33 4.79 22.00
C VAL A 44 -4.56 5.57 22.50
N GLY A 45 -4.47 6.21 23.68
CA GLY A 45 -5.49 7.07 24.27
C GLY A 45 -5.55 8.48 23.67
N LEU A 46 -4.58 8.88 22.84
CA LEU A 46 -4.60 10.17 22.16
C LEU A 46 -5.88 10.35 21.31
N PRO A 47 -6.47 11.55 21.27
CA PRO A 47 -7.60 11.81 20.39
C PRO A 47 -7.21 11.58 18.92
N PHE A 48 -8.17 11.14 18.11
CA PHE A 48 -7.98 11.10 16.66
C PHE A 48 -7.85 12.54 16.13
N ALA A 49 -6.85 12.80 15.31
CA ALA A 49 -6.75 14.05 14.58
C ALA A 49 -7.84 14.12 13.50
N ASP A 50 -8.36 15.32 13.24
CA ASP A 50 -9.27 15.54 12.12
C ASP A 50 -8.49 15.49 10.79
N TYR A 51 -8.79 14.48 9.98
CA TYR A 51 -8.19 14.29 8.66
C TYR A 51 -9.05 14.83 7.51
N THR A 52 -10.23 15.42 7.77
CA THR A 52 -11.14 15.86 6.69
C THR A 52 -10.55 16.95 5.81
N GLN A 53 -9.69 17.81 6.35
CA GLN A 53 -8.97 18.88 5.62
C GLN A 53 -7.48 18.60 5.42
N ALA A 54 -7.01 17.42 5.83
CA ALA A 54 -5.58 17.07 5.81
C ALA A 54 -5.07 16.55 4.46
N TRP A 55 -5.95 16.40 3.48
CA TRP A 55 -5.69 15.83 2.17
C TRP A 55 -4.84 16.77 1.32
N PRO A 56 -3.57 16.44 1.02
CA PRO A 56 -2.70 17.29 0.24
C PRO A 56 -3.29 17.55 -1.14
N ALA A 57 -3.26 18.80 -1.59
CA ALA A 57 -3.78 19.16 -2.89
C ALA A 57 -3.03 18.42 -4.01
N ARG A 58 -3.78 18.06 -5.05
CA ARG A 58 -3.29 17.51 -6.30
C ARG A 58 -3.94 18.23 -7.46
N TRP A 59 -3.28 18.15 -8.59
CA TRP A 59 -3.88 18.52 -9.86
C TRP A 59 -5.14 17.70 -10.14
N ARG A 60 -6.19 18.40 -10.56
CA ARG A 60 -7.50 17.84 -10.91
C ARG A 60 -8.19 18.73 -11.93
N ARG A 61 -9.13 18.17 -12.67
CA ARG A 61 -10.11 18.98 -13.44
C ARG A 61 -11.02 19.72 -12.46
N GLU A 62 -11.43 20.94 -12.80
CA GLU A 62 -12.31 21.74 -11.93
C GLU A 62 -13.61 21.02 -11.56
N SER A 63 -14.17 20.24 -12.48
CA SER A 63 -15.42 19.47 -12.27
C SER A 63 -15.22 18.08 -11.65
N SER A 64 -13.98 17.68 -11.36
CA SER A 64 -13.66 16.34 -10.90
C SER A 64 -13.38 16.30 -9.40
N THR A 65 -13.95 15.30 -8.72
CA THR A 65 -13.56 14.94 -7.35
C THR A 65 -12.26 14.12 -7.31
N ILE A 66 -11.85 13.57 -8.46
CA ILE A 66 -10.65 12.77 -8.62
C ILE A 66 -9.42 13.66 -8.76
N GLN A 67 -8.41 13.35 -7.95
CA GLN A 67 -7.16 14.10 -7.79
C GLN A 67 -6.04 13.57 -8.70
N GLY A 68 -6.34 13.47 -10.00
CA GLY A 68 -5.43 12.97 -11.03
C GLY A 68 -6.19 12.46 -12.25
N GLU A 69 -5.51 11.66 -13.07
CA GLU A 69 -6.04 11.11 -14.33
C GLU A 69 -5.82 9.60 -14.43
N ILE A 70 -6.65 8.94 -15.22
CA ILE A 70 -6.52 7.52 -15.53
C ILE A 70 -6.10 7.35 -16.99
N ILE A 71 -5.03 6.61 -17.19
CA ILE A 71 -4.49 6.26 -18.50
C ILE A 71 -4.68 4.74 -18.70
N PRO A 72 -5.64 4.30 -19.52
CA PRO A 72 -5.80 2.89 -19.84
C PRO A 72 -4.65 2.39 -20.72
N PHE A 73 -4.22 1.14 -20.54
CA PHE A 73 -3.26 0.52 -21.43
C PHE A 73 -3.95 -0.13 -22.63
N ALA A 74 -3.30 -0.02 -23.80
CA ALA A 74 -3.80 -0.63 -25.02
C ALA A 74 -3.29 -2.08 -25.16
N GLY A 75 -4.23 -3.02 -25.23
CA GLY A 75 -3.93 -4.43 -25.55
C GLY A 75 -3.55 -5.31 -24.35
N PRO A 76 -3.36 -6.62 -24.60
CA PRO A 76 -3.03 -7.58 -23.56
C PRO A 76 -1.58 -7.40 -23.09
N ASN A 77 -1.39 -7.15 -21.80
CA ASN A 77 -0.07 -7.12 -21.19
C ASN A 77 0.49 -8.54 -21.06
N GLN A 78 1.79 -8.74 -21.31
CA GLN A 78 2.39 -10.07 -21.14
C GLN A 78 2.50 -10.39 -19.67
N ARG A 79 3.24 -9.54 -18.95
CA ARG A 79 3.39 -9.65 -17.53
C ARG A 79 3.97 -8.35 -17.04
N PRO A 80 3.28 -7.68 -16.14
CA PRO A 80 3.83 -6.47 -15.63
C PRO A 80 4.91 -6.79 -14.57
N GLN A 81 5.99 -6.01 -14.56
CA GLN A 81 7.14 -6.20 -13.67
C GLN A 81 7.39 -4.92 -12.89
N SER A 82 7.35 -5.02 -11.57
CA SER A 82 7.83 -3.95 -10.70
C SER A 82 9.34 -4.08 -10.53
N SER A 83 10.05 -2.96 -10.62
CA SER A 83 11.41 -2.85 -10.16
C SER A 83 11.58 -1.58 -9.33
N ARG A 84 12.57 -1.59 -8.43
CA ARG A 84 13.01 -0.34 -7.80
C ARG A 84 14.04 0.30 -8.69
N THR A 85 13.89 1.59 -8.97
CA THR A 85 14.95 2.34 -9.62
C THR A 85 15.85 2.98 -8.59
N PHE A 86 17.14 2.70 -8.73
CA PHE A 86 18.19 3.38 -7.97
C PHE A 86 18.67 4.65 -8.67
N ARG A 87 17.96 5.08 -9.71
CA ARG A 87 18.28 6.28 -10.49
C ARG A 87 17.01 7.09 -10.73
N PRO A 88 17.09 8.42 -10.74
CA PRO A 88 15.98 9.27 -11.12
C PRO A 88 15.59 9.00 -12.56
N ILE A 89 14.31 9.08 -12.87
CA ILE A 89 13.84 9.06 -14.26
C ILE A 89 14.06 10.46 -14.85
N PRO A 90 14.80 10.60 -15.96
CA PRO A 90 14.93 11.87 -16.68
C PRO A 90 13.57 12.44 -17.06
N SER A 91 13.39 13.77 -17.00
CA SER A 91 12.10 14.41 -17.34
C SER A 91 11.67 14.20 -18.80
N ASP A 92 12.61 13.87 -19.68
CA ASP A 92 12.41 13.55 -21.10
C ASP A 92 12.31 12.04 -21.39
N ALA A 93 12.25 11.21 -20.34
CA ALA A 93 12.14 9.76 -20.50
C ALA A 93 10.81 9.40 -21.21
N PRO A 94 10.84 8.52 -22.25
CA PRO A 94 9.66 8.19 -23.05
C PRO A 94 8.46 7.70 -22.23
N GLU A 95 8.70 7.02 -21.12
CA GLU A 95 7.67 6.51 -20.20
C GLU A 95 6.89 7.60 -19.45
N LEU A 96 7.39 8.85 -19.44
CA LEU A 96 6.70 10.00 -18.83
C LEU A 96 5.84 10.77 -19.82
N THR A 97 6.01 10.58 -21.14
CA THR A 97 5.30 11.33 -22.17
C THR A 97 3.78 11.26 -22.00
N ALA A 98 3.21 10.05 -21.95
CA ALA A 98 1.77 9.87 -21.79
C ALA A 98 1.23 10.39 -20.44
N PRO A 99 1.88 10.12 -19.28
CA PRO A 99 1.58 10.78 -18.01
C PRO A 99 1.53 12.32 -18.09
N ILE A 100 2.57 12.94 -18.66
CA ILE A 100 2.69 14.39 -18.79
C ILE A 100 1.56 14.96 -19.65
N GLU A 101 1.30 14.35 -20.81
CA GLU A 101 0.25 14.78 -21.72
C GLU A 101 -1.14 14.68 -21.08
N ALA A 102 -1.42 13.60 -20.34
CA ALA A 102 -2.68 13.41 -19.63
C ALA A 102 -2.89 14.51 -18.58
N LEU A 103 -1.87 14.79 -17.76
CA LEU A 103 -1.93 15.84 -16.75
C LEU A 103 -2.07 17.23 -17.37
N ARG A 104 -1.27 17.57 -18.40
CA ARG A 104 -1.39 18.85 -19.12
C ARG A 104 -2.80 19.09 -19.64
N LYS A 105 -3.39 18.07 -20.27
CA LYS A 105 -4.76 18.12 -20.79
C LYS A 105 -5.79 18.31 -19.68
N ALA A 106 -5.62 17.66 -18.53
CA ALA A 106 -6.56 17.71 -17.42
C ALA A 106 -6.65 19.10 -16.78
N VAL A 107 -5.52 19.78 -16.62
CA VAL A 107 -5.47 21.08 -15.94
C VAL A 107 -5.49 22.27 -16.91
N GLY A 108 -5.54 22.02 -18.22
CA GLY A 108 -5.43 23.08 -19.22
C GLY A 108 -4.11 23.86 -19.13
N ALA A 109 -3.03 23.20 -18.68
CA ALA A 109 -1.75 23.87 -18.46
C ALA A 109 -1.19 24.40 -19.78
N GLU A 110 -0.77 25.67 -19.77
CA GLU A 110 -0.13 26.32 -20.91
C GLU A 110 1.25 25.73 -21.21
N ALA A 111 1.78 26.08 -22.40
CA ALA A 111 3.17 25.81 -22.73
C ALA A 111 4.09 26.52 -21.72
N GLY A 112 4.85 25.76 -20.93
CA GLY A 112 5.78 26.31 -19.93
C GLY A 112 5.93 25.48 -18.66
N VAL A 113 4.91 24.68 -18.30
CA VAL A 113 5.00 23.81 -17.12
C VAL A 113 5.98 22.66 -17.36
N LEU A 114 7.00 22.59 -16.52
CA LEU A 114 7.97 21.54 -16.40
C LEU A 114 7.42 20.41 -15.53
N PHE A 115 7.63 19.18 -15.98
CA PHE A 115 7.23 17.99 -15.25
C PHE A 115 8.48 17.24 -14.82
N ARG A 116 8.47 16.75 -13.59
CA ARG A 116 9.54 15.97 -13.00
C ARG A 116 9.01 14.58 -12.69
N GLY A 117 9.66 13.57 -13.26
CA GLY A 117 9.44 12.18 -12.90
C GLY A 117 9.95 11.84 -11.51
N GLU A 118 9.89 10.57 -11.18
CA GLU A 118 10.31 10.06 -9.89
C GLU A 118 11.84 10.09 -9.70
N ARG A 119 12.28 10.25 -8.45
CA ARG A 119 13.68 10.37 -8.02
C ARG A 119 14.21 9.05 -7.46
N ASP A 120 15.39 9.13 -6.85
CA ASP A 120 16.08 7.99 -6.24
C ASP A 120 15.16 7.19 -5.33
N ASN A 121 15.22 5.85 -5.48
CA ASN A 121 14.52 4.88 -4.65
C ASN A 121 12.99 4.83 -4.84
N ALA A 122 12.49 5.41 -5.93
CA ALA A 122 11.12 5.25 -6.38
C ALA A 122 10.83 3.84 -6.93
N PHE A 123 9.55 3.47 -6.96
CA PHE A 123 9.07 2.30 -7.69
C PHE A 123 8.79 2.66 -9.14
N VAL A 124 9.32 1.86 -10.05
CA VAL A 124 9.01 1.96 -11.46
C VAL A 124 8.42 0.65 -11.90
N TYR A 125 7.24 0.76 -12.48
CA TYR A 125 6.50 -0.37 -12.96
C TYR A 125 6.60 -0.42 -14.47
N GLU A 126 7.28 -1.43 -14.98
CA GLU A 126 7.43 -1.66 -16.41
C GLU A 126 6.36 -2.64 -16.87
N VAL A 127 5.51 -2.16 -17.77
CA VAL A 127 4.51 -2.99 -18.42
C VAL A 127 5.12 -3.53 -19.71
N MET A 128 5.51 -4.80 -19.70
CA MET A 128 5.93 -5.47 -20.94
C MET A 128 4.69 -5.83 -21.77
N THR A 129 4.50 -5.12 -22.87
CA THR A 129 3.50 -5.47 -23.89
C THR A 129 4.00 -6.62 -24.76
N ALA A 130 3.08 -7.40 -25.31
CA ALA A 130 3.47 -8.49 -26.19
C ALA A 130 4.03 -7.94 -27.50
N PRO A 131 5.17 -8.45 -28.02
CA PRO A 131 5.57 -8.15 -29.37
C PRO A 131 4.42 -8.48 -30.31
N GLN A 132 4.04 -7.50 -31.15
CA GLN A 132 2.92 -7.63 -32.07
C GLN A 132 3.07 -8.91 -32.91
N GLY A 133 2.03 -9.75 -32.92
CA GLY A 133 2.02 -11.01 -33.68
C GLY A 133 2.67 -12.22 -33.02
N ARG A 134 3.13 -12.14 -31.76
CA ARG A 134 3.60 -13.33 -31.01
C ARG A 134 2.57 -13.81 -29.99
N GLU A 135 2.27 -15.11 -30.00
CA GLU A 135 1.47 -15.73 -28.95
C GLU A 135 2.20 -15.72 -27.61
N VAL A 136 1.52 -15.25 -26.57
CA VAL A 136 1.99 -15.36 -25.19
C VAL A 136 1.65 -16.76 -24.68
N PRO A 137 2.64 -17.56 -24.20
CA PRO A 137 2.36 -18.84 -23.58
C PRO A 137 1.31 -18.71 -22.49
N ARG A 138 0.35 -19.63 -22.40
CA ARG A 138 -0.75 -19.57 -21.41
C ARG A 138 -0.23 -19.41 -19.97
N SER A 139 0.90 -20.06 -19.65
CA SER A 139 1.59 -19.95 -18.35
C SER A 139 2.15 -18.58 -18.03
N ARG A 140 2.22 -17.69 -19.02
CA ARG A 140 2.73 -16.31 -18.91
C ARG A 140 1.67 -15.26 -19.22
N ARG A 141 0.41 -15.64 -19.49
CA ARG A 141 -0.65 -14.67 -19.79
C ARG A 141 -1.06 -13.98 -18.49
N HIS A 142 -0.94 -12.66 -18.46
CA HIS A 142 -1.60 -11.80 -17.49
C HIS A 142 -3.07 -11.66 -17.91
N ASP A 143 -3.97 -12.34 -17.20
CA ASP A 143 -5.38 -12.47 -17.56
C ASP A 143 -6.28 -11.35 -17.01
N ALA A 144 -5.70 -10.17 -16.78
CA ALA A 144 -6.48 -9.00 -16.38
C ALA A 144 -7.43 -8.59 -17.50
N ALA A 145 -8.67 -8.26 -17.14
CA ALA A 145 -9.66 -7.74 -18.07
C ALA A 145 -9.43 -6.26 -18.40
N LEU A 146 -8.79 -5.53 -17.49
CA LEU A 146 -8.38 -4.15 -17.69
C LEU A 146 -7.04 -3.92 -16.99
N ASP A 147 -6.16 -3.15 -17.62
CA ASP A 147 -4.99 -2.58 -16.99
C ASP A 147 -4.95 -1.08 -17.24
N PHE A 148 -4.61 -0.32 -16.21
CA PHE A 148 -4.55 1.13 -16.30
C PHE A 148 -3.59 1.70 -15.26
N MET A 149 -3.21 2.95 -15.48
CA MET A 149 -2.37 3.73 -14.58
C MET A 149 -3.15 4.95 -14.10
N PHE A 150 -3.12 5.18 -12.79
CA PHE A 150 -3.43 6.46 -12.21
C PHE A 150 -2.18 7.34 -12.23
N VAL A 151 -2.33 8.59 -12.65
CA VAL A 151 -1.28 9.60 -12.61
C VAL A 151 -1.79 10.82 -11.86
N SER A 152 -1.00 11.34 -10.92
CA SER A 152 -1.28 12.59 -10.23
C SER A 152 -0.09 13.55 -10.35
N GLY A 153 -0.33 14.82 -10.04
CA GLY A 153 0.69 15.86 -10.04
C GLY A 153 0.57 16.73 -8.80
N THR A 154 1.71 17.01 -8.16
CA THR A 154 1.84 18.03 -7.12
C THR A 154 2.72 19.17 -7.60
N PRO A 155 2.40 20.43 -7.29
CA PRO A 155 3.37 21.51 -7.39
C PRO A 155 4.63 21.12 -6.58
N ALA A 156 5.81 21.33 -7.15
CA ALA A 156 7.05 21.13 -6.41
C ALA A 156 7.14 22.13 -5.25
N ASP A 157 7.57 21.68 -4.08
CA ASP A 157 7.84 22.56 -2.94
C ASP A 157 8.87 23.63 -3.34
N GLY A 158 8.56 24.91 -3.11
CA GLY A 158 9.53 26.02 -3.28
C GLY A 158 9.14 27.17 -4.23
N GLY A 159 7.88 27.27 -4.67
CA GLY A 159 7.34 28.54 -5.19
C GLY A 159 7.76 28.95 -6.61
N ILE A 160 8.44 28.08 -7.37
CA ILE A 160 8.49 28.25 -8.83
C ILE A 160 7.21 27.60 -9.35
N ASN A 161 6.23 28.41 -9.76
CA ASN A 161 4.88 28.00 -10.19
C ASN A 161 4.84 27.05 -11.41
N ASP A 162 5.98 26.54 -11.87
CA ASP A 162 6.15 25.87 -13.15
C ASP A 162 6.71 24.45 -13.05
N VAL A 163 6.95 23.88 -11.86
CA VAL A 163 7.41 22.47 -11.73
C VAL A 163 6.37 21.59 -11.06
N VAL A 164 6.05 20.47 -11.71
CA VAL A 164 5.08 19.48 -11.24
C VAL A 164 5.77 18.15 -11.04
N GLU A 165 5.68 17.62 -9.83
CA GLU A 165 6.16 16.29 -9.50
C GLU A 165 5.07 15.27 -9.84
N ILE A 166 5.38 14.38 -10.79
CA ILE A 166 4.46 13.31 -11.22
C ILE A 166 4.58 12.13 -10.27
N GLU A 167 3.45 11.53 -9.94
CA GLU A 167 3.36 10.24 -9.26
C GLU A 167 2.42 9.30 -10.02
N ARG A 168 2.76 8.00 -10.04
CA ARG A 168 2.10 6.97 -10.85
C ARG A 168 1.76 5.75 -9.99
N THR A 169 0.56 5.20 -10.20
CA THR A 169 0.12 3.95 -9.55
C THR A 169 -0.57 3.06 -10.57
N TRP A 170 -0.24 1.77 -10.60
CA TRP A 170 -0.73 0.83 -11.60
C TRP A 170 -1.76 -0.13 -11.03
N PHE A 171 -2.80 -0.39 -11.82
CA PHE A 171 -3.89 -1.27 -11.45
C PHE A 171 -4.20 -2.29 -12.53
N SER A 172 -4.68 -3.44 -12.09
CA SER A 172 -5.30 -4.46 -12.93
C SER A 172 -6.63 -4.89 -12.35
N LEU A 173 -7.64 -5.01 -13.21
CA LEU A 173 -8.91 -5.64 -12.87
C LEU A 173 -8.90 -7.09 -13.32
N PHE A 174 -9.24 -8.00 -12.43
CA PHE A 174 -9.50 -9.39 -12.74
C PHE A 174 -10.97 -9.72 -12.46
N GLU A 175 -11.66 -10.26 -13.46
CA GLU A 175 -13.08 -10.63 -13.34
C GLU A 175 -13.24 -11.95 -12.57
N PRO A 176 -14.41 -12.20 -11.96
CA PRO A 176 -14.76 -13.50 -11.41
C PRO A 176 -14.49 -14.65 -12.39
N ILE A 177 -14.10 -15.80 -11.87
CA ILE A 177 -13.90 -17.02 -12.66
C ILE A 177 -15.17 -17.84 -12.55
N ALA A 178 -15.90 -18.00 -13.65
CA ALA A 178 -17.10 -18.82 -13.69
C ALA A 178 -16.81 -20.28 -13.30
N PRO A 179 -17.76 -20.97 -12.65
CA PRO A 179 -17.59 -22.36 -12.22
C PRO A 179 -17.47 -23.31 -13.41
N GLU A 180 -18.14 -23.01 -14.53
CA GLU A 180 -18.11 -23.80 -15.77
C GLU A 180 -17.60 -22.98 -16.96
N GLU A 181 -16.96 -23.67 -17.91
CA GLU A 181 -16.42 -23.03 -19.12
C GLU A 181 -17.55 -22.54 -20.03
N GLY A 182 -17.55 -21.24 -20.35
CA GLY A 182 -18.58 -20.59 -21.16
C GLY A 182 -19.65 -19.85 -20.36
N GLU A 183 -19.68 -20.03 -19.03
CA GLU A 183 -20.57 -19.26 -18.15
C GLU A 183 -19.95 -17.89 -17.79
N ARG A 184 -20.81 -16.94 -17.44
CA ARG A 184 -20.42 -15.67 -16.81
C ARG A 184 -20.88 -15.69 -15.37
N GLN A 185 -19.96 -15.39 -14.47
CA GLN A 185 -20.29 -15.15 -13.07
C GLN A 185 -20.32 -13.64 -12.82
N GLU A 186 -21.44 -13.13 -12.31
CA GLU A 186 -21.53 -11.75 -11.86
C GLU A 186 -20.71 -11.55 -10.58
N ALA A 187 -20.05 -10.40 -10.47
CA ALA A 187 -19.29 -10.06 -9.28
C ALA A 187 -20.25 -9.73 -8.14
N ARG A 188 -20.03 -10.33 -6.96
CA ARG A 188 -20.81 -9.99 -5.74
C ARG A 188 -20.22 -8.85 -4.92
N ALA A 189 -18.92 -8.59 -5.10
CA ALA A 189 -18.18 -7.51 -4.47
C ALA A 189 -16.90 -7.25 -5.26
N VAL A 190 -16.30 -6.06 -5.06
CA VAL A 190 -14.99 -5.73 -5.62
C VAL A 190 -13.95 -5.65 -4.51
N VAL A 191 -12.91 -6.48 -4.62
CA VAL A 191 -11.79 -6.51 -3.68
C VAL A 191 -10.66 -5.61 -4.21
N LEU A 192 -10.36 -4.54 -3.49
CA LEU A 192 -9.11 -3.80 -3.63
C LEU A 192 -7.99 -4.60 -2.96
N LEU A 193 -7.03 -5.06 -3.76
CA LEU A 193 -5.86 -5.82 -3.29
C LEU A 193 -4.62 -4.91 -3.29
N MET A 194 -4.15 -4.49 -2.12
CA MET A 194 -3.02 -3.58 -1.94
C MET A 194 -1.73 -4.33 -1.56
N PRO A 195 -0.64 -4.18 -2.33
CA PRO A 195 0.55 -5.01 -2.17
C PRO A 195 1.43 -4.52 -1.01
N GLY A 196 2.39 -5.38 -0.63
CA GLY A 196 3.50 -4.95 0.23
C GLY A 196 4.45 -3.98 -0.48
N LEU A 197 5.40 -3.45 0.29
CA LEU A 197 6.34 -2.43 -0.19
C LEU A 197 7.12 -2.87 -1.43
N PHE A 198 7.61 -4.10 -1.46
CA PHE A 198 8.43 -4.62 -2.58
C PHE A 198 7.60 -5.30 -3.67
N GLY A 199 6.28 -5.06 -3.68
CA GLY A 199 5.35 -6.07 -4.16
C GLY A 199 5.32 -7.25 -3.20
N SER A 200 4.28 -8.08 -3.26
CA SER A 200 4.28 -9.34 -2.51
C SER A 200 4.96 -10.43 -3.34
N PRO A 201 5.62 -11.42 -2.69
CA PRO A 201 6.30 -12.50 -3.41
C PRO A 201 5.42 -13.10 -4.50
N GLY A 202 5.98 -13.21 -5.71
CA GLY A 202 5.26 -13.73 -6.88
C GLY A 202 4.58 -15.06 -6.54
N GLY A 203 3.31 -15.20 -6.89
CA GLY A 203 2.50 -16.38 -6.56
C GLY A 203 1.58 -16.23 -5.35
N THR A 204 1.92 -15.47 -4.30
CA THR A 204 1.04 -15.38 -3.10
C THR A 204 -0.20 -14.55 -3.37
N LEU A 205 -0.03 -13.33 -3.91
CA LEU A 205 -1.18 -12.50 -4.32
C LEU A 205 -1.93 -13.09 -5.50
N ASP A 206 -1.22 -13.77 -6.41
CA ASP A 206 -1.83 -14.42 -7.57
C ASP A 206 -2.74 -15.57 -7.12
N LEU A 207 -2.28 -16.39 -6.16
CA LEU A 207 -3.05 -17.45 -5.55
C LEU A 207 -4.28 -16.89 -4.83
N LEU A 208 -4.11 -15.84 -4.01
CA LEU A 208 -5.23 -15.21 -3.32
C LEU A 208 -6.24 -14.62 -4.30
N ALA A 209 -5.78 -13.85 -5.29
CA ALA A 209 -6.64 -13.27 -6.32
C ALA A 209 -7.41 -14.37 -7.07
N SER A 210 -6.75 -15.48 -7.43
CA SER A 210 -7.41 -16.62 -8.06
C SER A 210 -8.48 -17.24 -7.16
N ARG A 211 -8.19 -17.44 -5.86
CA ARG A 211 -9.18 -17.97 -4.90
C ARG A 211 -10.37 -17.04 -4.71
N LEU A 212 -10.13 -15.73 -4.58
CA LEU A 212 -11.19 -14.72 -4.52
C LEU A 212 -12.06 -14.74 -5.79
N ARG A 213 -11.44 -14.78 -6.98
CA ARG A 213 -12.18 -14.81 -8.24
C ARG A 213 -13.07 -16.04 -8.41
N ARG A 214 -12.61 -17.21 -7.97
CA ARG A 214 -13.42 -18.45 -7.93
C ARG A 214 -14.59 -18.37 -6.95
N GLN A 215 -14.53 -17.42 -6.02
CA GLN A 215 -15.56 -17.13 -5.04
C GLN A 215 -16.43 -15.95 -5.48
N GLY A 216 -16.46 -15.61 -6.77
CA GLY A 216 -17.34 -14.56 -7.31
C GLY A 216 -16.89 -13.13 -7.04
N TYR A 217 -15.66 -12.91 -6.56
CA TYR A 217 -15.14 -11.55 -6.37
C TYR A 217 -14.48 -11.02 -7.65
N ALA A 218 -14.78 -9.77 -8.00
CA ALA A 218 -13.89 -9.01 -8.88
C ALA A 218 -12.70 -8.52 -8.07
N VAL A 219 -11.48 -8.58 -8.62
CA VAL A 219 -10.26 -8.16 -7.91
C VAL A 219 -9.64 -6.97 -8.63
N LEU A 220 -9.70 -5.80 -8.00
CA LEU A 220 -8.98 -4.61 -8.40
C LEU A 220 -7.63 -4.60 -7.67
N ARG A 221 -6.59 -5.05 -8.35
CA ARG A 221 -5.25 -5.16 -7.76
C ARG A 221 -4.44 -3.90 -8.03
N MET A 222 -3.98 -3.26 -6.96
CA MET A 222 -2.87 -2.33 -7.01
C MET A 222 -1.59 -3.14 -7.22
N GLN A 223 -0.87 -2.88 -8.29
CA GLN A 223 0.24 -3.74 -8.69
C GLN A 223 1.52 -3.48 -7.90
N ALA A 224 1.74 -2.23 -7.54
CA ALA A 224 2.79 -1.75 -6.66
C ALA A 224 2.27 -0.56 -5.87
N GLN A 225 2.92 -0.24 -4.75
CA GLN A 225 2.70 1.04 -4.08
C GLN A 225 2.94 2.21 -5.07
N PRO A 226 2.36 3.40 -4.82
CA PRO A 226 2.61 4.58 -5.63
C PRO A 226 4.10 4.82 -5.85
N SER A 227 4.46 5.34 -7.02
CA SER A 227 5.84 5.37 -7.47
C SER A 227 6.78 6.12 -6.52
N ARG A 228 6.30 7.14 -5.78
CA ARG A 228 7.12 7.88 -4.81
C ARG A 228 7.01 7.37 -3.37
N PHE A 229 6.35 6.24 -3.14
CA PHE A 229 6.15 5.70 -1.79
C PHE A 229 7.46 5.45 -1.03
N THR A 230 8.52 5.04 -1.72
CA THR A 230 9.88 4.89 -1.15
C THR A 230 10.89 5.91 -1.67
N GLU A 231 10.46 6.88 -2.48
CA GLU A 231 11.37 7.91 -2.99
C GLU A 231 12.15 8.55 -1.83
N ARG A 232 13.46 8.71 -1.96
CA ARG A 232 14.26 9.17 -0.83
C ARG A 232 13.93 10.62 -0.47
N ALA A 233 13.60 10.87 0.79
CA ALA A 233 13.51 12.21 1.37
C ALA A 233 14.55 12.39 2.48
N ARG A 234 15.13 13.58 2.56
CA ARG A 234 16.17 13.91 3.54
C ARG A 234 15.72 15.07 4.41
N PHE A 235 15.91 14.94 5.71
CA PHE A 235 15.55 15.98 6.67
C PHE A 235 16.74 16.32 7.56
N VAL A 236 16.91 17.61 7.82
CA VAL A 236 17.85 18.10 8.83
C VAL A 236 17.07 18.32 10.11
N VAL A 237 17.52 17.70 11.19
CA VAL A 237 16.90 17.81 12.51
C VAL A 237 17.84 18.58 13.44
N LYS A 238 17.30 19.63 14.05
CA LYS A 238 17.96 20.40 15.11
C LYS A 238 17.24 20.15 16.43
N ASN A 239 17.98 20.02 17.52
CA ASN A 239 17.41 19.71 18.83
C ASN A 239 16.52 20.86 19.36
N ASP A 240 16.85 22.09 18.97
CA ASP A 240 16.09 23.31 19.29
C ASP A 240 14.88 23.54 18.38
N ASN A 241 14.74 22.79 17.27
CA ASN A 241 13.68 22.96 16.29
C ASN A 241 13.13 21.62 15.75
N ILE A 242 12.96 20.65 16.65
CA ILE A 242 12.29 19.37 16.36
C ILE A 242 10.91 19.55 15.69
N PRO A 243 10.04 20.50 16.12
CA PRO A 243 8.71 20.65 15.51
C PRO A 243 8.74 20.93 14.00
N ALA A 244 9.68 21.75 13.50
CA ALA A 244 9.76 22.03 12.07
C ALA A 244 10.17 20.79 11.26
N ALA A 245 11.09 19.98 11.80
CA ALA A 245 11.47 18.71 11.17
C ALA A 245 10.31 17.70 11.19
N ALA A 246 9.59 17.61 12.31
CA ALA A 246 8.41 16.78 12.46
C ALA A 246 7.33 17.15 11.42
N GLU A 247 7.07 18.44 11.22
CA GLU A 247 6.10 18.94 10.24
C GLU A 247 6.50 18.56 8.81
N ALA A 248 7.78 18.73 8.46
CA ALA A 248 8.29 18.38 7.14
C ALA A 248 8.19 16.87 6.87
N ILE A 249 8.52 16.04 7.87
CA ILE A 249 8.37 14.57 7.78
C ILE A 249 6.89 14.18 7.66
N ALA A 250 6.03 14.79 8.48
CA ALA A 250 4.59 14.55 8.47
C ALA A 250 3.97 14.89 7.11
N ARG A 251 4.38 16.00 6.48
CA ARG A 251 3.94 16.40 5.15
C ARG A 251 4.29 15.34 4.10
N VAL A 252 5.53 14.84 4.10
CA VAL A 252 5.98 13.82 3.12
C VAL A 252 5.28 12.48 3.33
N LEU A 253 5.21 11.99 4.57
CA LEU A 253 4.57 10.70 4.85
C LEU A 253 3.05 10.76 4.64
N SER A 254 2.39 11.88 4.99
CA SER A 254 0.97 12.10 4.70
C SER A 254 0.71 12.16 3.20
N THR A 255 1.60 12.79 2.42
CA THR A 255 1.52 12.84 0.95
C THR A 255 1.56 11.43 0.33
N ARG A 256 2.44 10.55 0.81
CA ARG A 256 2.52 9.16 0.31
C ARG A 256 1.29 8.33 0.67
N ALA A 257 0.77 8.48 1.88
CA ALA A 257 -0.43 7.80 2.32
C ALA A 257 -1.68 8.31 1.56
N ALA A 258 -1.76 9.63 1.34
CA ALA A 258 -2.81 10.25 0.54
C ALA A 258 -2.81 9.74 -0.91
N GLU A 259 -1.63 9.57 -1.50
CA GLU A 259 -1.52 9.07 -2.87
C GLU A 259 -2.13 7.67 -3.03
N CYS A 260 -1.90 6.78 -2.07
CA CYS A 260 -2.55 5.46 -2.06
C CYS A 260 -4.08 5.58 -2.11
N ALA A 261 -4.63 6.53 -1.35
CA ALA A 261 -6.06 6.78 -1.25
C ALA A 261 -6.63 7.42 -2.53
N TYR A 262 -5.93 8.39 -3.11
CA TYR A 262 -6.32 9.01 -4.39
C TYR A 262 -6.29 8.00 -5.53
N ALA A 263 -5.25 7.17 -5.59
CA ALA A 263 -5.12 6.12 -6.58
C ALA A 263 -6.27 5.10 -6.48
N ALA A 264 -6.60 4.65 -5.27
CA ALA A 264 -7.73 3.74 -5.04
C ALA A 264 -9.07 4.38 -5.42
N GLN A 265 -9.33 5.62 -4.99
CA GLN A 265 -10.54 6.37 -5.34
C GLN A 265 -10.69 6.52 -6.86
N ALA A 266 -9.61 6.93 -7.54
CA ALA A 266 -9.59 7.08 -9.00
C ALA A 266 -9.81 5.74 -9.72
N ALA A 267 -9.21 4.67 -9.23
CA ALA A 267 -9.36 3.33 -9.79
C ALA A 267 -10.80 2.82 -9.67
N PHE A 268 -11.47 3.02 -8.53
CA PHE A 268 -12.88 2.67 -8.37
C PHE A 268 -13.80 3.55 -9.21
N ALA A 269 -13.53 4.86 -9.31
CA ALA A 269 -14.30 5.76 -10.18
C ALA A 269 -14.16 5.37 -11.66
N HIS A 270 -12.95 5.00 -12.09
CA HIS A 270 -12.73 4.45 -13.42
C HIS A 270 -13.50 3.16 -13.64
N LEU A 271 -13.44 2.25 -12.66
CA LEU A 271 -14.13 0.97 -12.71
C LEU A 271 -15.64 1.14 -12.86
N ALA A 272 -16.26 2.03 -12.07
CA ALA A 272 -17.67 2.36 -12.18
C ALA A 272 -18.05 2.89 -13.58
N LYS A 273 -17.15 3.59 -14.27
CA LYS A 273 -17.38 4.07 -15.64
C LYS A 273 -17.31 2.95 -16.68
N VAL A 274 -16.34 2.06 -16.58
CA VAL A 274 -16.06 1.01 -17.59
C VAL A 274 -16.74 -0.33 -17.30
N ARG A 275 -17.22 -0.51 -16.07
CA ARG A 275 -18.04 -1.61 -15.57
C ARG A 275 -19.16 -1.04 -14.67
N PRO A 276 -20.23 -0.44 -15.25
CA PRO A 276 -21.30 0.19 -14.46
C PRO A 276 -21.93 -0.73 -13.41
N ALA A 277 -22.01 -2.04 -13.68
CA ALA A 277 -22.49 -3.04 -12.73
C ALA A 277 -21.69 -3.06 -11.41
N TYR A 278 -20.45 -2.57 -11.39
CA TYR A 278 -19.59 -2.58 -10.20
C TYR A 278 -19.75 -1.34 -9.33
N ALA A 279 -20.46 -0.31 -9.81
CA ALA A 279 -20.64 0.94 -9.09
C ALA A 279 -21.43 0.77 -7.78
N SER A 280 -22.37 -0.16 -7.75
CA SER A 280 -23.24 -0.44 -6.58
C SER A 280 -22.76 -1.61 -5.73
N LEU A 281 -21.70 -2.32 -6.12
CA LEU A 281 -21.21 -3.47 -5.38
C LEU A 281 -20.45 -3.03 -4.11
N PRO A 282 -20.55 -3.78 -3.01
CA PRO A 282 -19.75 -3.51 -1.82
C PRO A 282 -18.25 -3.64 -2.15
N ARG A 283 -17.45 -2.78 -1.52
CA ARG A 283 -15.99 -2.83 -1.63
C ARG A 283 -15.39 -3.57 -0.44
N ILE A 284 -14.38 -4.37 -0.71
CA ILE A 284 -13.51 -4.98 0.30
C ILE A 284 -12.10 -4.44 0.08
N ALA A 285 -11.36 -4.15 1.14
CA ALA A 285 -9.93 -3.83 1.03
C ALA A 285 -9.09 -4.91 1.72
N ILE A 286 -8.06 -5.41 1.03
CA ILE A 286 -7.08 -6.33 1.60
C ILE A 286 -5.70 -5.73 1.39
N GLY A 287 -4.99 -5.44 2.48
CA GLY A 287 -3.65 -4.87 2.45
C GLY A 287 -2.61 -5.83 3.04
N PHE A 288 -1.43 -5.84 2.45
CA PHE A 288 -0.26 -6.60 2.93
C PHE A 288 0.88 -5.65 3.23
N SER A 289 1.56 -5.78 4.38
CA SER A 289 2.76 -4.99 4.71
C SER A 289 2.51 -3.48 4.49
N GLY A 290 3.27 -2.82 3.60
CA GLY A 290 3.03 -1.43 3.17
C GLY A 290 1.58 -1.10 2.79
N GLY A 291 0.87 -2.03 2.12
CA GLY A 291 -0.54 -1.86 1.81
C GLY A 291 -1.45 -1.96 3.03
N ALA A 292 -1.11 -2.81 4.00
CA ALA A 292 -1.83 -2.88 5.28
C ALA A 292 -1.62 -1.62 6.13
N MET A 293 -0.43 -1.01 6.05
CA MET A 293 -0.11 0.25 6.74
C MET A 293 -0.99 1.41 6.27
N THR A 294 -1.20 1.54 4.96
CA THR A 294 -1.96 2.66 4.39
C THR A 294 -3.44 2.38 4.15
N LEU A 295 -3.88 1.13 4.31
CA LEU A 295 -5.29 0.76 4.13
C LEU A 295 -6.26 1.60 4.97
N PRO A 296 -6.02 1.90 6.26
CA PRO A 296 -6.89 2.80 7.02
C PRO A 296 -7.03 4.19 6.38
N THR A 297 -5.96 4.73 5.82
CA THR A 297 -5.97 6.01 5.10
C THR A 297 -6.74 5.92 3.78
N VAL A 298 -6.63 4.80 3.05
CA VAL A 298 -7.44 4.54 1.84
C VAL A 298 -8.94 4.51 2.19
N VAL A 299 -9.32 3.83 3.27
CA VAL A 299 -10.72 3.75 3.70
C VAL A 299 -11.20 5.11 4.22
N ALA A 300 -10.38 5.85 4.96
CA ALA A 300 -10.73 7.17 5.48
C ALA A 300 -11.08 8.20 4.40
N ARG A 301 -10.58 8.01 3.16
CA ARG A 301 -10.93 8.87 2.02
C ARG A 301 -12.37 8.68 1.54
N GLU A 302 -12.83 7.43 1.51
CA GLU A 302 -14.18 7.07 1.08
C GLU A 302 -14.73 5.96 2.00
N PRO A 303 -15.08 6.26 3.26
CA PRO A 303 -15.39 5.20 4.22
C PRO A 303 -16.67 4.44 3.87
N GLY A 304 -17.68 5.14 3.31
CA GLY A 304 -19.01 4.57 3.03
C GLY A 304 -18.99 3.23 2.28
N PRO A 305 -18.38 3.14 1.09
CA PRO A 305 -18.45 1.94 0.25
C PRO A 305 -17.74 0.67 0.75
N TYR A 306 -16.88 0.76 1.78
CA TYR A 306 -16.13 -0.41 2.26
C TYR A 306 -16.91 -1.19 3.32
N ALA A 307 -17.26 -2.44 2.97
CA ALA A 307 -18.00 -3.35 3.84
C ALA A 307 -17.08 -4.13 4.79
N ALA A 308 -15.88 -4.51 4.34
CA ALA A 308 -14.92 -5.25 5.16
C ALA A 308 -13.47 -4.93 4.76
N CYS A 309 -12.55 -5.11 5.72
CA CYS A 309 -11.13 -4.87 5.53
C CYS A 309 -10.28 -5.98 6.16
N VAL A 310 -9.20 -6.39 5.48
CA VAL A 310 -8.20 -7.31 6.02
C VAL A 310 -6.82 -6.68 5.94
N MET A 311 -6.09 -6.69 7.05
CA MET A 311 -4.74 -6.14 7.16
C MET A 311 -3.77 -7.23 7.59
N VAL A 312 -2.81 -7.57 6.74
CA VAL A 312 -1.80 -8.62 6.99
C VAL A 312 -0.43 -7.99 7.18
N GLY A 313 0.14 -8.13 8.38
CA GLY A 313 1.45 -7.54 8.72
C GLY A 313 1.46 -6.01 8.63
N GLY A 314 0.38 -5.35 9.07
CA GLY A 314 0.24 -3.90 9.09
C GLY A 314 0.53 -3.28 10.46
N GLY A 315 0.67 -1.95 10.47
CA GLY A 315 0.90 -1.16 11.68
C GLY A 315 0.70 0.33 11.41
N CYS A 316 0.81 1.15 12.46
CA CYS A 316 0.68 2.61 12.38
C CYS A 316 1.98 3.35 12.73
N HIS A 317 1.92 4.67 12.79
CA HIS A 317 3.03 5.55 13.13
C HIS A 317 4.20 5.41 12.15
N PHE A 318 4.01 5.88 10.91
CA PHE A 318 4.93 5.69 9.80
C PHE A 318 6.34 6.19 10.10
N TRP A 319 6.49 7.25 10.90
CA TRP A 319 7.81 7.71 11.36
C TRP A 319 8.55 6.70 12.26
N LEU A 320 7.92 6.21 13.34
CA LEU A 320 8.56 5.21 14.21
C LEU A 320 8.88 3.95 13.44
N MET A 321 8.00 3.54 12.53
CA MET A 321 8.27 2.42 11.65
C MET A 321 9.51 2.67 10.79
N ASN A 322 9.67 3.86 10.21
CA ASN A 322 10.87 4.22 9.48
C ASN A 322 12.14 4.22 10.37
N ASP A 323 12.08 4.74 11.60
CA ASP A 323 13.26 4.84 12.49
C ASP A 323 13.69 3.48 13.08
N THR A 324 12.75 2.56 13.29
CA THR A 324 12.99 1.34 14.09
C THR A 324 12.85 0.03 13.33
N SER A 325 12.35 0.06 12.09
CA SER A 325 12.22 -1.15 11.27
C SER A 325 13.59 -1.76 10.97
N ASN A 326 13.68 -3.09 11.01
CA ASN A 326 14.88 -3.79 10.53
C ASN A 326 15.08 -3.65 9.00
N TYR A 327 14.09 -3.13 8.27
CA TYR A 327 14.22 -2.78 6.86
C TYR A 327 14.68 -1.34 6.62
N ALA A 328 14.77 -0.49 7.65
CA ALA A 328 15.02 0.95 7.49
C ALA A 328 16.24 1.26 6.60
N ALA A 329 17.38 0.60 6.87
CA ALA A 329 18.61 0.80 6.10
C ALA A 329 18.55 0.25 4.67
N MET A 330 17.79 -0.82 4.44
CA MET A 330 17.62 -1.41 3.10
C MET A 330 16.65 -0.59 2.25
N ILE A 331 15.57 -0.10 2.87
CA ILE A 331 14.58 0.72 2.20
C ILE A 331 15.15 2.11 1.95
N ASP A 332 15.77 2.76 2.94
CA ASP A 332 16.41 4.07 2.82
C ASP A 332 15.50 5.14 2.16
N ALA A 333 14.23 5.17 2.60
CA ALA A 333 13.20 6.07 2.09
C ALA A 333 13.18 7.42 2.80
N ILE A 334 13.47 7.46 4.10
CA ILE A 334 13.56 8.70 4.88
C ILE A 334 14.89 8.70 5.64
N GLU A 335 15.74 9.66 5.29
CA GLU A 335 17.03 9.89 5.93
C GLU A 335 16.94 11.12 6.84
N THR A 336 17.43 11.02 8.07
CA THR A 336 17.53 12.17 8.97
C THR A 336 18.98 12.43 9.36
N ARG A 337 19.36 13.71 9.27
CA ARG A 337 20.66 14.20 9.72
C ARG A 337 20.47 15.12 10.92
N TRP A 338 20.97 14.68 12.07
CA TRP A 338 21.04 15.46 13.29
C TRP A 338 22.29 16.33 13.27
N VAL A 339 22.15 17.64 13.43
CA VAL A 339 23.28 18.60 13.27
C VAL A 339 23.91 19.03 14.58
N ASP A 340 23.24 18.83 15.72
CA ASP A 340 23.73 19.20 17.05
C ASP A 340 24.41 18.03 17.78
N GLY A 341 24.83 17.01 17.02
CA GLY A 341 25.36 15.75 17.51
C GLY A 341 24.37 14.59 17.36
N PRO A 342 24.73 13.37 17.80
CA PRO A 342 23.84 12.22 17.79
C PRO A 342 22.59 12.48 18.66
N PRO A 343 21.38 12.09 18.23
CA PRO A 343 20.18 12.27 19.03
C PRO A 343 20.20 11.41 20.30
N THR A 344 19.71 11.97 21.41
CA THR A 344 19.41 11.17 22.60
C THR A 344 18.11 10.36 22.39
N PRO A 345 17.84 9.32 23.20
CA PRO A 345 16.54 8.63 23.18
C PRO A 345 15.36 9.58 23.40
N GLU A 346 15.54 10.64 24.19
CA GLU A 346 14.52 11.65 24.43
C GLU A 346 14.28 12.54 23.21
N ASP A 347 15.33 12.93 22.48
CA ASP A 347 15.17 13.69 21.23
C ASP A 347 14.39 12.88 20.17
N LYS A 348 14.67 11.59 20.07
CA LYS A 348 13.91 10.68 19.18
C LYS A 348 12.44 10.59 19.58
N ARG A 349 12.16 10.47 20.87
CA ARG A 349 10.78 10.44 21.41
C ARG A 349 10.05 11.75 21.11
N ARG A 350 10.67 12.90 21.39
CA ARG A 350 10.13 14.23 21.09
C ARG A 350 9.81 14.39 19.59
N LEU A 351 10.69 13.92 18.71
CA LEU A 351 10.44 13.93 17.27
C LEU A 351 9.27 13.02 16.87
N ALA A 352 9.18 11.82 17.45
CA ALA A 352 8.09 10.89 17.17
C ALA A 352 6.73 11.44 17.61
N ASP A 353 6.65 11.99 18.83
CA ASP A 353 5.42 12.57 19.37
C ASP A 353 4.99 13.81 18.57
N ALA A 354 5.94 14.69 18.25
CA ALA A 354 5.69 15.86 17.42
C ALA A 354 5.21 15.47 16.01
N TYR A 355 5.84 14.46 15.40
CA TYR A 355 5.42 13.93 14.10
C TYR A 355 3.97 13.45 14.16
N LEU A 356 3.62 12.62 15.16
CA LEU A 356 2.31 11.99 15.22
C LEU A 356 1.21 13.04 15.40
N GLY A 357 1.48 14.10 16.16
CA GLY A 357 0.58 15.25 16.31
C GLY A 357 0.35 16.05 15.02
N MET A 358 1.26 15.95 14.03
CA MET A 358 1.22 16.69 12.76
C MET A 358 0.83 15.81 11.56
N ALA A 359 0.61 14.51 11.77
CA ALA A 359 0.39 13.53 10.71
C ALA A 359 -1.04 12.95 10.72
N PRO A 360 -2.10 13.75 10.50
CA PRO A 360 -3.50 13.27 10.55
C PRO A 360 -3.83 12.16 9.53
N LEU A 361 -3.01 11.98 8.48
CA LEU A 361 -3.17 10.89 7.51
C LEU A 361 -2.36 9.62 7.84
N ASP A 362 -1.70 9.58 9.00
CA ASP A 362 -1.14 8.35 9.55
C ASP A 362 -2.27 7.37 9.93
N SER A 363 -2.04 6.07 9.76
CA SER A 363 -3.03 5.05 10.11
C SER A 363 -3.39 5.01 11.59
N PHE A 364 -2.57 5.61 12.46
CA PHE A 364 -2.91 5.85 13.86
C PHE A 364 -4.16 6.74 14.01
N HIS A 365 -4.33 7.71 13.12
CA HIS A 365 -5.46 8.64 13.11
C HIS A 365 -6.57 8.16 12.17
N THR A 366 -6.22 7.71 10.97
CA THR A 366 -7.22 7.26 9.99
C THR A 366 -7.87 5.93 10.36
N ALA A 367 -7.34 5.18 11.35
CA ALA A 367 -8.03 4.06 11.98
C ALA A 367 -9.44 4.41 12.50
N ALA A 368 -9.72 5.68 12.80
CA ALA A 368 -11.07 6.13 13.17
C ALA A 368 -12.13 5.75 12.13
N ALA A 369 -11.79 5.77 10.83
CA ALA A 369 -12.71 5.44 9.74
C ALA A 369 -13.16 3.97 9.76
N LEU A 370 -12.38 3.10 10.40
CA LEU A 370 -12.60 1.66 10.49
C LEU A 370 -13.14 1.22 11.86
N ARG A 371 -13.23 2.13 12.84
CA ARG A 371 -13.73 1.78 14.18
C ARG A 371 -15.19 1.34 14.09
N GLY A 372 -15.48 0.16 14.63
CA GLY A 372 -16.81 -0.45 14.57
C GLY A 372 -17.16 -1.09 13.23
N ARG A 373 -16.27 -1.05 12.23
CA ARG A 373 -16.43 -1.77 10.96
C ARG A 373 -15.85 -3.18 11.04
N LYS A 374 -16.24 -4.03 10.08
CA LYS A 374 -15.67 -5.37 9.94
C LYS A 374 -14.22 -5.26 9.48
N ALA A 375 -13.30 -5.46 10.41
CA ALA A 375 -11.87 -5.51 10.15
C ALA A 375 -11.27 -6.80 10.71
N LEU A 376 -10.30 -7.36 10.00
CA LEU A 376 -9.49 -8.49 10.45
C LEU A 376 -8.01 -8.10 10.38
N LEU A 377 -7.28 -8.31 11.47
CA LEU A 377 -5.83 -8.15 11.50
C LEU A 377 -5.16 -9.52 11.58
N ILE A 378 -4.27 -9.82 10.63
CA ILE A 378 -3.39 -10.99 10.67
C ILE A 378 -2.00 -10.48 11.02
N HIS A 379 -1.50 -10.85 12.19
CA HIS A 379 -0.39 -10.19 12.85
C HIS A 379 0.74 -11.17 13.21
N GLY A 380 1.99 -10.78 12.96
CA GLY A 380 3.19 -11.50 13.39
C GLY A 380 3.74 -10.89 14.67
N THR A 381 3.73 -11.63 15.79
CA THR A 381 4.16 -11.12 17.10
C THR A 381 5.67 -10.91 17.21
N LEU A 382 6.45 -11.40 16.23
CA LEU A 382 7.90 -11.23 16.13
C LEU A 382 8.29 -10.33 14.93
N ASP A 383 7.32 -9.65 14.31
CA ASP A 383 7.53 -8.79 13.15
C ASP A 383 8.40 -7.57 13.52
N LYS A 384 9.55 -7.43 12.85
CA LYS A 384 10.46 -6.29 12.99
C LYS A 384 10.45 -5.34 11.79
N ALA A 385 9.85 -5.75 10.67
CA ALA A 385 9.79 -4.94 9.47
C ALA A 385 8.66 -3.92 9.59
N VAL A 386 7.52 -4.38 10.08
CA VAL A 386 6.42 -3.58 10.61
C VAL A 386 6.34 -3.94 12.09
N PRO A 387 7.09 -3.24 12.95
CA PRO A 387 7.31 -3.66 14.34
C PRO A 387 6.00 -4.03 15.06
N ALA A 388 5.96 -5.22 15.66
CA ALA A 388 4.75 -5.78 16.27
C ALA A 388 4.01 -4.79 17.22
N PRO A 389 4.70 -4.01 18.07
CA PRO A 389 4.02 -3.03 18.94
C PRO A 389 3.27 -1.92 18.18
N LEU A 390 3.67 -1.59 16.94
CA LEU A 390 2.93 -0.64 16.09
C LEU A 390 1.71 -1.31 15.43
N GLY A 391 1.75 -2.63 15.21
CA GLY A 391 0.57 -3.41 14.84
C GLY A 391 -0.43 -3.53 16.00
N ASP A 392 0.06 -3.72 17.23
CA ASP A 392 -0.76 -3.68 18.44
C ASP A 392 -1.42 -2.31 18.63
N ALA A 393 -0.64 -1.23 18.48
CA ALA A 393 -1.18 0.12 18.54
C ALA A 393 -2.30 0.33 17.51
N LEU A 394 -2.08 -0.09 16.24
CA LEU A 394 -3.12 -0.02 15.22
C LEU A 394 -4.37 -0.84 15.59
N TRP A 395 -4.21 -2.08 16.08
CA TRP A 395 -5.33 -2.91 16.53
C TRP A 395 -6.17 -2.22 17.62
N GLU A 396 -5.52 -1.61 18.60
CA GLU A 396 -6.20 -0.85 19.66
C GLU A 396 -6.92 0.38 19.11
N ARG A 397 -6.28 1.15 18.20
CA ARG A 397 -6.86 2.32 17.55
C ARG A 397 -8.08 1.97 16.69
N LEU A 398 -8.11 0.79 16.09
CA LEU A 398 -9.25 0.28 15.33
C LEU A 398 -10.43 -0.14 16.22
N GLY A 399 -10.29 -0.10 17.55
CA GLY A 399 -11.31 -0.55 18.49
C GLY A 399 -11.26 -2.05 18.75
N ARG A 400 -10.08 -2.66 18.62
CA ARG A 400 -9.83 -4.09 18.91
C ARG A 400 -10.71 -5.04 18.08
N PRO A 401 -10.73 -4.92 16.75
CA PRO A 401 -11.46 -5.85 15.89
C PRO A 401 -10.84 -7.25 15.94
N GLU A 402 -11.38 -8.20 15.18
CA GLU A 402 -10.85 -9.57 15.15
C GLU A 402 -9.36 -9.58 14.76
N ARG A 403 -8.57 -10.40 15.47
CA ARG A 403 -7.12 -10.49 15.30
C ARG A 403 -6.64 -11.94 15.33
N TRP A 404 -5.87 -12.32 14.32
CA TRP A 404 -5.19 -13.61 14.23
C TRP A 404 -3.70 -13.41 14.42
N GLU A 405 -3.18 -13.86 15.57
CA GLU A 405 -1.76 -13.73 15.89
C GLU A 405 -1.00 -14.99 15.50
N ARG A 406 0.25 -14.80 15.07
CA ARG A 406 1.20 -15.86 14.78
C ARG A 406 2.55 -15.48 15.37
N GLU A 407 3.27 -16.45 15.94
CA GLU A 407 4.65 -16.25 16.40
C GLU A 407 5.63 -16.26 15.21
N TYR A 408 5.41 -15.33 14.28
CA TYR A 408 6.17 -15.18 13.05
C TYR A 408 6.77 -13.78 12.94
N GLY A 409 7.94 -13.68 12.32
CA GLY A 409 8.45 -12.44 11.75
C GLY A 409 7.74 -12.10 10.44
N HIS A 410 8.08 -10.95 9.84
CA HIS A 410 7.38 -10.41 8.68
C HIS A 410 7.30 -11.39 7.51
N GLU A 411 8.44 -11.92 7.05
CA GLU A 411 8.52 -12.78 5.88
C GLU A 411 7.86 -14.13 6.14
N SER A 412 8.08 -14.70 7.33
CA SER A 412 7.42 -15.95 7.74
C SER A 412 5.91 -15.85 7.79
N LEU A 413 5.36 -14.67 8.15
CA LEU A 413 3.92 -14.43 8.11
C LEU A 413 3.38 -14.59 6.69
N PHE A 414 4.04 -14.02 5.69
CA PHE A 414 3.61 -14.15 4.29
C PHE A 414 3.88 -15.54 3.70
N MET A 415 4.94 -16.22 4.13
CA MET A 415 5.19 -17.63 3.74
C MET A 415 4.09 -18.57 4.26
N ALA A 416 3.54 -18.29 5.44
CA ALA A 416 2.45 -19.07 6.04
C ALA A 416 1.06 -18.68 5.55
N LEU A 417 0.89 -17.48 5.00
CA LEU A 417 -0.40 -16.92 4.54
C LEU A 417 -1.26 -17.84 3.66
N PRO A 418 -0.72 -18.70 2.75
CA PRO A 418 -1.53 -19.62 1.98
C PRO A 418 -2.44 -20.54 2.82
N SER A 419 -2.04 -20.85 4.05
CA SER A 419 -2.86 -21.62 5.01
C SER A 419 -4.05 -20.82 5.56
N ASP A 420 -3.88 -19.50 5.71
CA ASP A 420 -4.91 -18.59 6.22
C ASP A 420 -5.86 -18.08 5.12
N MET A 421 -5.53 -18.27 3.83
CA MET A 421 -6.35 -17.75 2.72
C MET A 421 -7.79 -18.32 2.69
N GLY A 422 -7.96 -19.60 3.02
CA GLY A 422 -9.30 -20.22 3.10
C GLY A 422 -10.14 -19.57 4.20
N PRO A 423 -9.70 -19.65 5.48
CA PRO A 423 -10.35 -18.99 6.59
C PRO A 423 -10.62 -17.50 6.37
N MET A 424 -9.67 -16.78 5.75
CA MET A 424 -9.83 -15.35 5.45
C MET A 424 -10.95 -15.09 4.45
N ILE A 425 -11.10 -15.93 3.42
CA ILE A 425 -12.19 -15.83 2.46
C ILE A 425 -13.54 -16.18 3.13
N ASP A 426 -13.56 -17.18 3.99
CA ASP A 426 -14.77 -17.54 4.76
C ASP A 426 -15.19 -16.39 5.68
N TRP A 427 -14.22 -15.75 6.33
CA TRP A 427 -14.45 -14.55 7.13
C TRP A 427 -15.04 -13.40 6.29
N LEU A 428 -14.50 -13.16 5.09
CA LEU A 428 -15.03 -12.15 4.17
C LEU A 428 -16.46 -12.47 3.73
N ASN A 429 -16.75 -13.75 3.44
CA ASN A 429 -18.09 -14.20 3.07
C ASN A 429 -19.09 -13.95 4.20
N ALA A 430 -18.71 -14.27 5.45
CA ALA A 430 -19.53 -13.99 6.62
C ALA A 430 -19.73 -12.48 6.81
N ALA A 431 -18.68 -11.67 6.64
CA ALA A 431 -18.76 -10.22 6.77
C ALA A 431 -19.72 -9.58 5.75
N LEU A 432 -19.88 -10.17 4.55
CA LEU A 432 -20.83 -9.70 3.54
C LEU A 432 -22.25 -10.28 3.67
N SER A 433 -22.41 -11.44 4.32
CA SER A 433 -23.72 -12.12 4.41
C SER A 433 -24.64 -11.53 5.49
N HIS A 434 -24.08 -10.75 6.41
CA HIS A 434 -24.85 -10.00 7.40
C HIS A 434 -25.24 -8.64 6.82
N GLU A 435 -26.28 -8.60 5.98
CA GLU A 435 -27.17 -7.43 5.96
C GLU A 435 -27.75 -7.30 7.39
N GLU A 436 -27.71 -6.10 7.96
CA GLU A 436 -27.84 -5.81 9.41
C GLU A 436 -29.08 -6.43 10.12
N PRO A 437 -29.04 -6.62 11.46
CA PRO A 437 -30.19 -6.99 12.28
C PRO A 437 -31.43 -6.09 12.14
#